data_AF-A0A2G2VH73-F1
#
_entry.id   AF-A0A2G2VH73-F1
#
_cell.length_a   1.000
_cell.length_b   1.000
_cell.length_c   1.000
_cell.angle_alpha   90.00
_cell.angle_beta   90.00
_cell.angle_gamma   90.00
#
_symmetry.space_group_name_H-M   'P 1'
#
loop_
_entity.id
_entity.type
_entity.pdbx_description
1 polymer ?
#
loop_
_entity_poly.entity_id
_entity_poly.type
_entity_poly.pdbx_seq_one_letter_code
_entity_poly.pdbx_strand_id
1 'polypeptide(L)'
;MSYVDDEEKLRIRPYHDFDHKCNNPFPPNMCKGLIIERMQASLALEGNKKRMIYLGEEGGDFLPSLMLKEQDFVMPRKDFLVLKLMNKNHQLVKAEIHGWTDGVMTLQVISRVLAYFTDRDPP
;
A
#
# COMPACT_ATOMS: atom_id res chain seq x y z
N MET A 1 18.73 -6.36 3.35
CA MET A 1 19.51 -7.59 3.67
C MET A 1 20.05 -7.46 5.08
N SER A 2 20.02 -8.53 5.87
CA SER A 2 20.50 -8.54 7.26
C SER A 2 21.57 -9.59 7.47
N TYR A 3 22.50 -9.32 8.37
CA TYR A 3 23.54 -10.25 8.80
C TYR A 3 23.92 -9.98 10.26
N VAL A 4 24.52 -10.95 10.93
CA VAL A 4 25.16 -10.75 12.25
C VAL A 4 26.63 -10.46 12.00
N ASP A 5 27.16 -9.38 12.55
CA ASP A 5 28.57 -9.02 12.40
C ASP A 5 29.49 -9.74 13.40
N ASP A 6 30.80 -9.49 13.30
CA ASP A 6 31.82 -10.11 14.15
C ASP A 6 31.72 -9.68 15.64
N GLU A 7 30.91 -8.66 15.95
CA GLU A 7 30.61 -8.22 17.32
C GLU A 7 29.29 -8.82 17.84
N GLU A 8 28.76 -9.85 17.16
CA GLU A 8 27.48 -10.51 17.45
C GLU A 8 26.26 -9.58 17.33
N LYS A 9 26.37 -8.47 16.58
CA LYS A 9 25.26 -7.51 16.40
C LYS A 9 24.51 -7.76 15.10
N LEU A 10 23.18 -7.75 15.17
CA LEU A 10 22.33 -7.77 13.99
C LEU A 10 22.44 -6.44 13.22
N ARG A 11 23.01 -6.49 12.03
CA ARG A 11 23.09 -5.36 11.09
C ARG A 11 21.98 -5.48 10.05
N ILE A 12 21.13 -4.46 9.98
CA ILE A 12 20.03 -4.37 9.02
C ILE A 12 20.35 -3.28 8.01
N ARG A 13 20.53 -3.64 6.73
CA ARG A 13 20.64 -2.67 5.65
C ARG A 13 19.25 -2.20 5.22
N PRO A 14 19.13 -0.94 4.74
CA PRO A 14 17.85 -0.44 4.23
C PRO A 14 17.37 -1.30 3.05
N TYR A 15 16.06 -1.29 2.83
CA TYR A 15 15.44 -2.07 1.75
C TYR A 15 15.63 -1.40 0.37
N HIS A 16 15.78 -0.07 0.37
CA HIS A 16 16.13 0.75 -0.78
C HIS A 16 17.33 1.64 -0.43
N ASP A 17 17.95 2.24 -1.43
CA ASP A 17 18.91 3.32 -1.18
C ASP A 17 18.23 4.49 -0.47
N PHE A 18 18.97 5.18 0.40
CA PHE A 18 18.43 6.24 1.26
C PHE A 18 17.94 7.48 0.49
N ASP A 19 18.33 7.63 -0.78
CA ASP A 19 17.89 8.71 -1.65
C ASP A 19 16.69 8.28 -2.52
N HIS A 20 15.50 8.24 -1.90
CA HIS A 20 14.28 7.82 -2.58
C HIS A 20 13.47 8.97 -3.22
N LYS A 21 13.99 10.20 -3.28
CA LYS A 21 13.37 11.42 -3.90
C LYS A 21 11.91 11.71 -3.56
N CYS A 22 11.31 10.99 -2.63
CA CYS A 22 9.94 11.21 -2.18
C CYS A 22 9.92 12.48 -1.31
N ASN A 23 8.94 13.36 -1.49
CA ASN A 23 8.71 14.46 -0.55
C ASN A 23 8.15 13.87 0.75
N ASN A 24 8.88 14.05 1.85
CA ASN A 24 8.89 13.06 2.91
C ASN A 24 8.54 13.60 4.30
N PRO A 25 7.78 12.80 5.08
CA PRO A 25 8.15 12.50 6.47
C PRO A 25 8.26 10.99 6.79
N PHE A 26 8.55 10.12 5.82
CA PHE A 26 8.74 8.66 5.97
C PHE A 26 10.18 8.24 6.38
N PRO A 27 10.38 7.02 6.90
CA PRO A 27 11.73 6.56 7.25
C PRO A 27 12.64 6.44 6.01
N PRO A 28 13.92 6.84 6.10
CA PRO A 28 14.83 6.81 4.95
C PRO A 28 15.19 5.37 4.55
N ASN A 29 15.00 4.38 5.43
CA ASN A 29 15.33 2.98 5.21
C ASN A 29 14.28 2.17 4.44
N MET A 30 13.04 2.65 4.34
CA MET A 30 11.94 1.94 3.65
C MET A 30 10.87 2.92 3.17
N CYS A 31 10.69 2.99 1.84
CA CYS A 31 9.61 3.73 1.20
C CYS A 31 8.58 2.73 0.65
N LYS A 32 7.42 2.62 1.31
CA LYS A 32 6.34 1.72 0.86
C LYS A 32 5.82 2.08 -0.54
N GLY A 33 5.91 3.35 -0.94
CA GLY A 33 5.58 3.79 -2.31
C GLY A 33 6.43 3.10 -3.37
N LEU A 34 7.77 3.11 -3.21
CA LEU A 34 8.68 2.42 -4.12
C LEU A 34 8.44 0.90 -4.17
N ILE A 35 8.02 0.30 -3.05
CA ILE A 35 7.65 -1.13 -3.01
C ILE A 35 6.44 -1.38 -3.92
N ILE A 36 5.38 -0.57 -3.81
CA ILE A 36 4.18 -0.70 -4.65
C ILE A 36 4.53 -0.52 -6.13
N GLU A 37 5.31 0.49 -6.50
CA GLU A 37 5.74 0.69 -7.89
C GLU A 37 6.50 -0.52 -8.45
N ARG A 38 7.43 -1.09 -7.67
CA ARG A 38 8.15 -2.31 -8.08
C ARG A 38 7.22 -3.50 -8.26
N MET A 39 6.26 -3.68 -7.35
CA MET A 39 5.26 -4.75 -7.47
C MET A 39 4.41 -4.56 -8.73
N GLN A 40 3.94 -3.34 -9.01
CA GLN A 40 3.17 -3.03 -10.22
C GLN A 40 3.99 -3.24 -11.50
N ALA A 41 5.28 -2.89 -11.51
CA ALA A 41 6.17 -3.16 -12.64
C ALA A 41 6.29 -4.67 -12.90
N SER A 42 6.42 -5.49 -11.85
CA SER A 42 6.41 -6.95 -11.97
C SER A 42 5.08 -7.48 -12.53
N LEU A 43 3.94 -6.97 -12.04
CA LEU A 43 2.62 -7.37 -12.54
C LEU A 43 2.37 -6.95 -13.99
N ALA A 44 2.99 -5.85 -14.44
CA ALA A 44 2.92 -5.42 -15.82
C ALA A 44 3.60 -6.41 -16.77
N LEU A 45 4.71 -7.03 -16.35
CA LEU A 45 5.36 -8.10 -17.10
C LEU A 45 4.49 -9.36 -17.21
N GLU A 46 3.58 -9.59 -16.25
CA GLU A 46 2.59 -10.67 -16.26
C GLU A 46 1.30 -10.31 -17.03
N GLY A 47 1.26 -9.15 -17.70
CA GLY A 47 0.12 -8.72 -18.52
C GLY A 47 -0.99 -7.97 -17.76
N ASN A 48 -0.71 -7.42 -16.57
CA ASN A 48 -1.61 -6.51 -15.82
C ASN A 48 -3.02 -7.07 -15.51
N LYS A 49 -3.17 -8.39 -15.41
CA LYS A 49 -4.48 -9.01 -15.10
C LYS A 49 -4.87 -8.95 -13.62
N LYS A 50 -3.96 -8.54 -12.74
CA LYS A 50 -4.17 -8.51 -11.29
C LYS A 50 -4.49 -7.11 -10.81
N ARG A 51 -5.37 -7.03 -9.80
CA ARG A 51 -5.69 -5.81 -9.05
C ARG A 51 -5.03 -5.86 -7.67
N MET A 52 -4.68 -4.70 -7.12
CA MET A 52 -4.13 -4.59 -5.77
C MET A 52 -5.18 -4.14 -4.77
N ILE A 53 -5.13 -4.73 -3.57
CA ILE A 53 -5.86 -4.24 -2.40
C ILE A 53 -4.80 -3.88 -1.35
N TYR A 54 -4.71 -2.61 -0.99
CA TYR A 54 -3.74 -2.11 -0.02
C TYR A 54 -4.43 -1.72 1.29
N LEU A 55 -3.97 -2.27 2.42
CA LEU A 55 -4.46 -1.92 3.75
C LEU A 55 -3.45 -1.04 4.45
N GLY A 56 -3.90 0.10 4.99
CA GLY A 56 -3.04 1.06 5.68
C GLY A 56 -3.74 1.71 6.87
N GLU A 57 -2.95 2.19 7.82
CA GLU A 57 -3.42 2.82 9.05
C GLU A 57 -2.69 4.15 9.31
N GLU A 58 -1.39 4.17 9.12
CA GLU A 58 -0.54 5.28 9.55
C GLU A 58 -0.26 6.27 8.42
N GLY A 59 0.24 7.47 8.76
CA GLY A 59 0.62 8.46 7.75
C GLY A 59 1.60 7.92 6.69
N GLY A 60 2.45 6.96 7.07
CA GLY A 60 3.36 6.23 6.18
C GLY A 60 2.69 5.46 5.03
N ASP A 61 1.39 5.22 5.14
CA ASP A 61 0.59 4.48 4.17
C ASP A 61 -0.07 5.42 3.14
N PHE A 62 0.07 6.74 3.28
CA PHE A 62 -0.47 7.69 2.31
C PHE A 62 0.25 7.63 0.96
N LEU A 63 1.58 7.68 0.95
CA LEU A 63 2.37 7.63 -0.28
C LEU A 63 2.12 6.36 -1.12
N PRO A 64 2.17 5.13 -0.58
CA PRO A 64 1.85 3.93 -1.37
C PRO A 64 0.43 3.96 -1.96
N SER A 65 -0.50 4.64 -1.31
CA SER A 65 -1.88 4.79 -1.82
C SER A 65 -1.96 5.68 -3.07
N LEU A 66 -1.02 6.61 -3.25
CA LEU A 66 -0.91 7.44 -4.46
C LEU A 66 -0.36 6.66 -5.67
N MET A 67 0.32 5.54 -5.41
CA MET A 67 0.92 4.70 -6.47
C MET A 67 -0.10 3.71 -7.06
N LEU A 68 -1.25 3.52 -6.40
CA LEU A 68 -2.30 2.62 -6.86
C LEU A 68 -3.02 3.17 -8.11
N LYS A 69 -3.53 2.27 -8.95
CA LYS A 69 -4.24 2.60 -10.20
C LYS A 69 -5.75 2.68 -9.96
N GLU A 70 -6.50 3.16 -10.95
CA GLU A 70 -7.98 3.30 -10.88
C GLU A 70 -8.70 1.97 -10.65
N GLN A 71 -8.11 0.86 -11.10
CA GLN A 71 -8.62 -0.49 -10.91
C GLN A 71 -8.32 -1.10 -9.52
N ASP A 72 -7.49 -0.43 -8.71
CA ASP A 72 -7.02 -0.90 -7.43
C ASP A 72 -7.86 -0.34 -6.28
N PHE A 73 -7.65 -0.89 -5.08
CA PHE A 73 -8.42 -0.55 -3.89
C PHE A 73 -7.46 -0.19 -2.75
N VAL A 74 -7.83 0.85 -2.01
CA VAL A 74 -7.17 1.21 -0.76
C VAL A 74 -8.14 1.15 0.40
N MET A 75 -7.70 0.52 1.48
CA MET A 75 -8.47 0.30 2.68
C MET A 75 -7.80 0.99 3.86
N PRO A 76 -8.06 2.30 4.07
CA PRO A 76 -7.50 3.03 5.19
C PRO A 76 -8.25 2.73 6.49
N ARG A 77 -7.53 2.58 7.60
CA ARG A 77 -8.16 2.49 8.93
C ARG A 77 -8.85 3.81 9.25
N LYS A 78 -10.13 3.73 9.63
CA LYS A 78 -10.95 4.88 10.03
C LYS A 78 -10.38 5.51 11.30
N ASP A 79 -10.53 6.82 11.41
CA ASP A 79 -10.08 7.66 12.52
C ASP A 79 -8.56 7.89 12.64
N PHE A 80 -7.75 7.24 11.80
CA PHE A 80 -6.30 7.43 11.75
C PHE A 80 -5.84 8.46 10.72
N LEU A 81 -4.55 8.80 10.78
CA LEU A 81 -3.94 9.86 9.98
C LEU A 81 -4.04 9.60 8.47
N VAL A 82 -3.93 8.35 8.04
CA VAL A 82 -3.96 8.01 6.61
C VAL A 82 -5.27 8.43 5.95
N LEU A 83 -6.42 8.15 6.58
CA LEU A 83 -7.73 8.51 6.04
C LEU A 83 -7.91 10.04 5.99
N LYS A 84 -7.40 10.76 7.01
CA LYS A 84 -7.42 12.22 7.03
C LYS A 84 -6.59 12.82 5.89
N LEU A 85 -5.42 12.25 5.60
CA LEU A 85 -4.57 12.68 4.48
C LEU A 85 -5.23 12.39 3.12
N MET A 86 -5.84 11.21 2.97
CA MET A 86 -6.59 10.86 1.75
C MET A 86 -7.78 11.78 1.52
N ASN A 87 -8.59 12.06 2.55
CA ASN A 87 -9.75 12.93 2.41
C ASN A 87 -9.34 14.36 2.01
N LYS A 88 -8.22 14.88 2.53
CA LYS A 88 -7.69 16.19 2.15
C LYS A 88 -7.13 16.23 0.72
N ASN A 89 -6.67 15.09 0.21
CA ASN A 89 -5.99 14.98 -1.08
C ASN A 89 -6.71 13.99 -2.00
N HIS A 90 -8.04 13.92 -1.93
CA HIS A 90 -8.82 12.84 -2.53
C HIS A 90 -8.57 12.72 -4.05
N GLN A 91 -8.39 13.85 -4.73
CA GLN A 91 -8.10 13.91 -6.17
C GLN A 91 -6.74 13.28 -6.56
N LEU A 92 -5.82 13.10 -5.61
CA LEU A 92 -4.53 12.45 -5.86
C LEU A 92 -4.61 10.92 -5.73
N VAL A 93 -5.63 10.39 -5.06
CA VAL A 93 -5.83 8.96 -4.86
C VAL A 93 -6.71 8.42 -5.99
N LYS A 94 -6.12 7.62 -6.88
CA LYS A 94 -6.85 7.03 -8.01
C LYS A 94 -7.65 5.79 -7.64
N ALA A 95 -7.16 5.04 -6.66
CA ALA A 95 -7.80 3.81 -6.20
C ALA A 95 -9.10 4.07 -5.45
N GLU A 96 -10.02 3.11 -5.50
CA GLU A 96 -11.26 3.18 -4.73
C GLU A 96 -10.99 3.03 -3.23
N ILE A 97 -11.60 3.89 -2.41
CA ILE A 97 -11.33 3.99 -0.98
C ILE A 97 -12.42 3.27 -0.16
N HIS A 98 -12.01 2.31 0.69
CA HIS A 98 -12.90 1.62 1.63
C HIS A 98 -12.36 1.59 3.06
N GLY A 99 -12.94 2.41 3.94
CA GLY A 99 -12.47 2.47 5.33
C GLY A 99 -12.85 1.24 6.19
N TRP A 100 -11.95 0.82 7.08
CA TRP A 100 -12.17 -0.26 8.07
C TRP A 100 -11.81 0.19 9.51
N THR A 101 -12.27 -0.51 10.55
CA THR A 101 -12.04 -0.12 11.97
C THR A 101 -11.27 -1.18 12.77
N ASP A 102 -11.59 -2.44 12.51
CA ASP A 102 -11.09 -3.64 13.18
C ASP A 102 -11.00 -4.81 12.20
N GLY A 103 -10.45 -5.94 12.64
CA GLY A 103 -10.24 -7.11 11.78
C GLY A 103 -11.54 -7.71 11.22
N VAL A 104 -12.67 -7.62 11.93
CA VAL A 104 -13.95 -8.15 11.46
C VAL A 104 -14.49 -7.29 10.32
N MET A 105 -14.46 -5.97 10.51
CA MET A 105 -14.83 -5.02 9.46
C MET A 105 -13.90 -5.12 8.26
N THR A 106 -12.59 -5.31 8.47
CA THR A 106 -11.63 -5.56 7.39
C THR A 106 -12.03 -6.76 6.56
N LEU A 107 -12.35 -7.89 7.20
CA LEU A 107 -12.79 -9.09 6.50
C LEU A 107 -14.07 -8.83 5.68
N GLN A 108 -15.07 -8.17 6.28
CA GLN A 108 -16.31 -7.84 5.59
C GLN A 108 -16.09 -6.94 4.37
N VAL A 109 -15.23 -5.93 4.49
CA VAL A 109 -14.90 -5.01 3.40
C VAL A 109 -14.17 -5.75 2.28
N ILE A 110 -13.18 -6.59 2.61
CA ILE A 110 -12.47 -7.41 1.62
C ILE A 110 -13.45 -8.35 0.91
N SER A 111 -14.29 -9.08 1.65
CA SER A 111 -15.27 -9.99 1.07
C SER A 111 -16.22 -9.27 0.11
N ARG A 112 -16.68 -8.06 0.46
CA ARG A 112 -17.54 -7.25 -0.41
C ARG A 112 -16.83 -6.83 -1.70
N VAL A 113 -15.59 -6.37 -1.59
CA VAL A 113 -14.77 -6.00 -2.76
C VAL A 113 -14.51 -7.21 -3.66
N LEU A 114 -14.24 -8.38 -3.07
CA LEU A 114 -14.05 -9.61 -3.83
C LEU A 114 -15.34 -10.08 -4.52
N ALA A 115 -16.49 -10.01 -3.85
CA ALA A 115 -17.78 -10.37 -4.43
C ALA A 115 -18.15 -9.47 -5.63
N TYR A 116 -17.85 -8.18 -5.55
CA TYR A 116 -18.04 -7.26 -6.66
C TYR A 116 -17.27 -7.67 -7.93
N PHE A 117 -16.12 -8.34 -7.78
CA PHE A 117 -15.37 -8.86 -8.92
C PHE A 117 -15.97 -10.13 -9.50
N THR A 118 -16.42 -11.06 -8.66
CA THR A 118 -17.02 -12.31 -9.13
C THR A 118 -18.30 -12.07 -9.91
N ASP A 119 -19.01 -10.98 -9.62
CA ASP A 119 -20.24 -10.60 -10.32
C ASP A 119 -19.99 -9.90 -11.67
N ARG A 120 -18.82 -9.26 -11.86
CA ARG A 120 -18.48 -8.49 -13.09
C ARG A 120 -17.63 -9.27 -14.09
N ASP A 121 -16.83 -10.22 -13.62
CA ASP A 121 -16.02 -11.13 -14.43
C ASP A 121 -16.32 -12.58 -14.00
N PRO A 122 -17.48 -13.14 -14.39
CA PRO A 122 -17.78 -14.55 -14.12
C PRO A 122 -16.76 -15.45 -14.85
N PRO A 123 -16.45 -16.64 -14.30
CA PRO A 123 -15.46 -17.56 -14.86
C PRO A 123 -15.78 -18.04 -16.27
#